data_AF-A0A2S2DDB4-F1
#
_entry.id   AF-A0A2S2DDB4-F1
#
_cell.length_a   1.000
_cell.length_b   1.000
_cell.length_c   1.000
_cell.angle_alpha   90.00
_cell.angle_beta   90.00
_cell.angle_gamma   90.00
#
_symmetry.space_group_name_H-M   'P 1'
#
loop_
_entity.id
_entity.type
_entity.pdbx_description
1 polymer ?
#
loop_
_entity_poly.entity_id
_entity_poly.type
_entity_poly.pdbx_seq_one_letter_code
_entity_poly.pdbx_strand_id
1 'polypeptide(L)'
;MWARSLSARRCAEPGPFPSRPPRPALANSRSLQQFFNITRAAERPWYARGMPSQRPRANPKKMRTDQRSGVVVTETSEAELRLQERIRQAQQEAVSEVLLPTPSPDLLQRVIEDADGFAEAATAKHLDPASPPVACSTGCSHCCYQLVSVSAPEVFRIVRYLRASTSRIQMEEVVGRVRSLDKATRGTSLKARVNIKKPCAFLSADGCCTIYAVRPLACSEFTSYDVQACKRGKRIGFKPFGLIHEKARMIAFNAVRQGLQDGLAIAVPEADTNWLELTAAVSTALDHAAPEQAWLSGENIFAKSHLSQSGNR
;
A
#
# COMPACT_ATOMS: atom_id res chain seq x y z
N MET A 1 -4.55 22.37 42.71
CA MET A 1 -5.31 21.31 42.01
C MET A 1 -5.76 21.81 40.64
N TRP A 2 -4.90 21.75 39.62
CA TRP A 2 -5.30 21.99 38.23
C TRP A 2 -4.90 20.78 37.40
N ALA A 3 -5.67 19.70 37.54
CA ALA A 3 -5.62 18.57 36.61
C ALA A 3 -6.63 18.84 35.50
N ARG A 4 -6.23 19.61 34.49
CA ARG A 4 -6.99 19.68 33.24
C ARG A 4 -6.79 18.36 32.50
N SER A 5 -7.85 17.56 32.48
CA SER A 5 -8.05 16.39 31.64
C SER A 5 -7.52 16.62 30.23
N LEU A 6 -6.42 15.95 29.89
CA LEU A 6 -5.97 15.73 28.52
C LEU A 6 -6.92 14.68 27.90
N SER A 7 -8.11 15.12 27.51
CA SER A 7 -8.96 14.35 26.61
C SER A 7 -8.17 14.17 25.31
N ALA A 8 -7.63 12.97 25.08
CA ALA A 8 -7.09 12.56 23.79
C ALA A 8 -8.13 12.90 22.72
N ARG A 9 -7.84 13.86 21.84
CA ARG A 9 -8.72 14.13 20.71
C ARG A 9 -8.76 12.83 19.91
N ARG A 10 -9.94 12.22 19.78
CA ARG A 10 -10.11 11.08 18.88
C ARG A 10 -9.66 11.55 17.50
N CYS A 11 -9.03 10.65 16.73
CA CYS A 11 -8.94 10.89 15.30
C CYS A 11 -10.30 11.38 14.84
N ALA A 12 -10.33 12.49 14.11
CA ALA A 12 -11.54 12.84 13.38
C ALA A 12 -11.97 11.55 12.70
N GLU A 13 -13.23 11.14 12.91
CA GLU A 13 -13.80 10.15 12.00
C GLU A 13 -13.42 10.66 10.61
N PRO A 14 -12.85 9.82 9.73
CA PRO A 14 -12.77 10.24 8.35
C PRO A 14 -14.18 10.69 8.05
N GLY A 15 -14.37 12.00 7.83
CA GLY A 15 -15.70 12.55 7.57
C GLY A 15 -16.33 11.64 6.53
N PRO A 16 -17.65 11.36 6.59
CA PRO A 16 -18.29 10.37 5.72
C PRO A 16 -17.64 10.51 4.37
N PHE A 17 -16.96 9.46 3.88
CA PHE A 17 -16.21 9.48 2.63
C PHE A 17 -16.96 10.46 1.75
N PRO A 18 -16.42 11.66 1.41
CA PRO A 18 -17.20 12.62 0.64
C PRO A 18 -17.69 11.78 -0.51
N SER A 19 -19.02 11.58 -0.57
CA SER A 19 -19.64 10.60 -1.46
C SER A 19 -18.93 10.81 -2.75
N ARG A 20 -18.09 9.82 -3.15
CA ARG A 20 -17.08 10.01 -4.21
C ARG A 20 -17.80 10.85 -5.26
N PRO A 21 -17.33 12.08 -5.58
CA PRO A 21 -18.07 12.95 -6.47
C PRO A 21 -18.53 12.07 -7.64
N PRO A 22 -19.83 12.08 -8.00
CA PRO A 22 -20.32 11.19 -9.05
C PRO A 22 -19.32 11.30 -10.18
N ARG A 23 -18.67 10.16 -10.49
CA ARG A 23 -17.55 10.11 -11.42
C ARG A 23 -17.97 10.97 -12.61
N PRO A 24 -17.20 11.98 -13.04
CA PRO A 24 -17.54 12.70 -14.25
C PRO A 24 -17.85 11.64 -15.30
N ALA A 25 -19.04 11.72 -15.91
CA ALA A 25 -19.62 10.68 -16.74
C ALA A 25 -18.49 10.09 -17.59
N LEU A 26 -18.12 8.84 -17.27
CA LEU A 26 -16.95 8.16 -17.81
C LEU A 26 -17.19 7.96 -19.31
N ALA A 27 -16.84 8.97 -20.10
CA ALA A 27 -17.09 8.99 -21.53
C ALA A 27 -16.08 8.04 -22.20
N ASN A 28 -16.55 6.82 -22.49
CA ASN A 28 -16.15 5.97 -23.60
C ASN A 28 -14.65 5.67 -23.80
N SER A 29 -13.89 5.30 -22.76
CA SER A 29 -12.55 4.70 -22.96
C SER A 29 -12.61 3.15 -22.94
N ARG A 30 -11.96 2.52 -23.93
CA ARG A 30 -11.79 1.05 -24.05
C ARG A 30 -11.20 0.43 -22.77
N SER A 31 -10.26 1.12 -22.11
CA SER A 31 -9.67 0.76 -20.82
C SER A 31 -10.69 0.41 -19.72
N LEU A 32 -11.82 1.13 -19.63
CA LEU A 32 -12.83 0.88 -18.61
C LEU A 32 -13.68 -0.35 -18.94
N GLN A 33 -13.97 -0.58 -20.21
CA GLN A 33 -14.65 -1.80 -20.62
C GLN A 33 -13.77 -3.02 -20.39
N GLN A 34 -12.44 -2.89 -20.55
CA GLN A 34 -11.48 -3.95 -20.23
C GLN A 34 -11.36 -4.16 -18.71
N PHE A 35 -11.31 -3.08 -17.91
CA PHE A 35 -11.43 -3.12 -16.45
C PHE A 35 -12.70 -3.84 -15.98
N PHE A 36 -13.87 -3.48 -16.55
CA PHE A 36 -15.14 -4.15 -16.23
C PHE A 36 -15.22 -5.59 -16.79
N ASN A 37 -14.64 -5.87 -17.96
CA ASN A 37 -14.63 -7.21 -18.56
C ASN A 37 -13.70 -8.16 -17.81
N ILE A 38 -12.56 -7.72 -17.27
CA ILE A 38 -11.73 -8.52 -16.37
C ILE A 38 -12.51 -8.80 -15.05
N THR A 39 -13.29 -7.84 -14.57
CA THR A 39 -14.16 -8.07 -13.41
C THR A 39 -15.35 -9.01 -13.71
N ARG A 40 -15.86 -9.07 -14.94
CA ARG A 40 -16.98 -9.94 -15.37
C ARG A 40 -16.57 -11.31 -15.90
N ALA A 41 -15.39 -11.46 -16.51
CA ALA A 41 -14.97 -12.66 -17.25
C ALA A 41 -14.14 -13.67 -16.42
N ALA A 42 -13.98 -13.46 -15.11
CA ALA A 42 -13.47 -14.50 -14.23
C ALA A 42 -14.63 -15.44 -13.85
N GLU A 43 -14.57 -16.65 -14.37
CA GLU A 43 -15.44 -17.79 -14.06
C GLU A 43 -15.88 -17.86 -12.59
N ARG A 44 -17.08 -18.42 -12.40
CA ARG A 44 -17.75 -18.71 -11.12
C ARG A 44 -16.79 -18.81 -9.92
N PRO A 45 -17.10 -18.16 -8.78
CA PRO A 45 -16.31 -18.29 -7.57
C PRO A 45 -16.01 -19.76 -7.27
N TRP A 46 -14.81 -20.06 -6.78
CA TRP A 46 -14.39 -21.45 -6.53
C TRP A 46 -15.33 -22.21 -5.56
N TYR A 47 -16.10 -21.50 -4.73
CA TYR A 47 -17.14 -22.05 -3.85
C TYR A 47 -18.47 -22.41 -4.57
N ALA A 48 -18.67 -22.00 -5.83
CA ALA A 48 -19.88 -22.29 -6.61
C ALA A 48 -19.84 -23.64 -7.34
N ARG A 49 -18.76 -24.42 -7.17
CA ARG A 49 -18.73 -25.85 -7.50
C ARG A 49 -19.00 -26.60 -6.19
N GLY A 50 -20.18 -27.22 -6.07
CA GLY A 50 -20.59 -27.94 -4.87
C GLY A 50 -19.48 -28.85 -4.35
N MET A 51 -19.09 -28.67 -3.08
CA MET A 51 -18.15 -29.57 -2.41
C MET A 51 -18.72 -31.00 -2.41
N PRO A 52 -17.95 -32.03 -2.78
CA PRO A 52 -18.30 -33.40 -2.45
C PRO A 52 -18.34 -33.52 -0.93
N SER A 53 -19.42 -34.06 -0.38
CA SER A 53 -19.71 -34.19 1.05
C SER A 53 -18.82 -35.20 1.80
N GLN A 54 -17.60 -35.47 1.34
CA GLN A 54 -16.72 -36.46 1.96
C GLN A 54 -15.49 -35.78 2.56
N ARG A 55 -15.40 -35.85 3.90
CA ARG A 55 -14.20 -35.50 4.67
C ARG A 55 -13.00 -36.25 4.07
N PRO A 56 -11.94 -35.59 3.60
CA PRO A 56 -10.78 -36.30 3.10
C PRO A 56 -10.09 -37.03 4.26
N ARG A 57 -9.85 -38.34 4.09
CA ARG A 57 -9.00 -39.12 5.01
C ARG A 57 -7.59 -38.52 4.98
N ALA A 58 -7.13 -38.06 6.15
CA ALA A 58 -5.80 -37.49 6.32
C ALA A 58 -4.70 -38.53 6.01
N ASN A 59 -3.72 -38.13 5.20
CA ASN A 59 -2.51 -38.91 4.94
C ASN A 59 -1.43 -38.48 5.97
N PRO A 60 -0.97 -39.34 6.90
CA PRO A 60 -0.18 -38.93 8.05
C PRO A 60 1.28 -38.54 7.74
N LYS A 61 1.75 -38.57 6.48
CA LYS A 61 3.17 -38.38 6.13
C LYS A 61 3.59 -36.98 5.64
N LYS A 62 2.72 -35.96 5.70
CA LYS A 62 3.10 -34.55 5.37
C LYS A 62 2.67 -33.52 6.42
N MET A 63 2.56 -33.91 7.69
CA MET A 63 2.42 -32.97 8.81
C MET A 63 3.80 -32.69 9.41
N ARG A 64 4.47 -31.62 8.96
CA ARG A 64 5.56 -31.01 9.73
C ARG A 64 4.93 -30.05 10.72
N THR A 65 4.49 -30.59 11.85
CA THR A 65 3.91 -29.81 12.94
C THR A 65 4.99 -28.99 13.64
N ASP A 66 4.96 -27.67 13.48
CA ASP A 66 5.52 -26.76 14.48
C ASP A 66 4.45 -26.54 15.56
N GLN A 67 4.50 -27.33 16.63
CA GLN A 67 3.45 -27.39 17.67
C GLN A 67 3.51 -26.22 18.69
N ARG A 68 4.14 -25.07 18.41
CA ARG A 68 4.22 -23.96 19.38
C ARG A 68 3.38 -22.73 19.06
N SER A 69 2.71 -22.69 17.91
CA SER A 69 1.71 -21.68 17.60
C SER A 69 0.71 -22.31 16.65
N GLY A 70 -0.57 -22.40 17.02
CA GLY A 70 -1.65 -22.95 16.17
C GLY A 70 -1.94 -22.12 14.91
N VAL A 71 -0.91 -21.58 14.26
CA VAL A 71 -0.97 -20.80 13.04
C VAL A 71 -0.76 -21.76 11.87
N VAL A 72 -1.85 -22.10 11.19
CA VAL A 72 -1.78 -22.80 9.90
C VAL A 72 -1.26 -21.79 8.88
N VAL A 73 0.02 -21.88 8.56
CA VAL A 73 0.59 -21.21 7.39
C VAL A 73 0.11 -22.00 6.17
N THR A 74 -0.94 -21.54 5.50
CA THR A 74 -1.39 -22.16 4.25
C THR A 74 -0.39 -21.78 3.15
N GLU A 75 0.24 -22.77 2.51
CA GLU A 75 1.00 -22.57 1.27
C GLU A 75 0.13 -21.81 0.24
N THR A 76 0.76 -20.89 -0.52
CA THR A 76 0.05 -20.15 -1.58
C THR A 76 -0.48 -21.16 -2.60
N SER A 77 -1.80 -21.19 -2.80
CA SER A 77 -2.40 -22.13 -3.74
C SER A 77 -2.14 -21.71 -5.18
N GLU A 78 -2.15 -22.65 -6.14
CA GLU A 78 -2.05 -22.29 -7.56
C GLU A 78 -3.15 -21.32 -8.01
N ALA A 79 -4.33 -21.40 -7.40
CA ALA A 79 -5.43 -20.49 -7.69
C ALA A 79 -5.09 -19.06 -7.25
N GLU A 80 -4.40 -18.89 -6.12
CA GLU A 80 -3.94 -17.60 -5.63
C GLU A 80 -2.84 -17.02 -6.52
N LEU A 81 -1.89 -17.85 -6.97
CA LEU A 81 -0.86 -17.43 -7.91
C LEU A 81 -1.46 -16.97 -9.25
N ARG A 82 -2.41 -17.74 -9.79
CA ARG A 82 -3.14 -17.36 -11.02
C ARG A 82 -3.92 -16.06 -10.83
N LEU A 83 -4.54 -15.86 -9.67
CA LEU A 83 -5.25 -14.62 -9.36
C LEU A 83 -4.29 -13.43 -9.29
N GLN A 84 -3.17 -13.58 -8.58
CA GLN A 84 -2.13 -12.56 -8.45
C GLN A 84 -1.62 -12.14 -9.83
N GLU A 85 -1.31 -13.11 -10.70
CA GLU A 85 -0.80 -12.83 -12.05
C GLU A 85 -1.81 -12.08 -12.90
N ARG A 86 -3.09 -12.47 -12.86
CA ARG A 86 -4.16 -11.78 -13.61
C ARG A 86 -4.34 -10.34 -13.16
N ILE A 87 -4.30 -10.07 -11.85
CA ILE A 87 -4.42 -8.71 -11.32
C ILE A 87 -3.18 -7.87 -11.72
N ARG A 88 -1.99 -8.46 -11.62
CA ARG A 88 -0.72 -7.84 -12.02
C ARG A 88 -0.74 -7.44 -13.49
N GLN A 89 -1.07 -8.37 -14.39
CA GLN A 89 -1.17 -8.11 -15.83
C GLN A 89 -2.20 -7.03 -16.15
N ALA A 90 -3.40 -7.12 -15.56
CA ALA A 90 -4.45 -6.12 -15.76
C ALA A 90 -4.01 -4.70 -15.36
N GLN A 91 -3.34 -4.57 -14.21
CA GLN A 91 -2.81 -3.29 -13.76
C GLN A 91 -1.68 -2.79 -14.69
N GLN A 92 -0.78 -3.67 -15.11
CA GLN A 92 0.32 -3.33 -16.02
C GLN A 92 -0.20 -2.83 -17.37
N GLU A 93 -1.14 -3.54 -18.00
CA GLU A 93 -1.80 -3.12 -19.24
C GLU A 93 -2.47 -1.75 -19.09
N ALA A 94 -3.22 -1.54 -18.00
CA ALA A 94 -3.91 -0.27 -17.75
C ALA A 94 -2.94 0.91 -17.60
N VAL A 95 -1.82 0.71 -16.90
CA VAL A 95 -0.78 1.75 -16.75
C VAL A 95 -0.16 2.06 -18.11
N SER A 96 0.22 1.03 -18.87
CA SER A 96 0.82 1.20 -20.19
C SER A 96 -0.14 1.90 -21.16
N GLU A 97 -1.42 1.52 -21.20
CA GLU A 97 -2.43 2.15 -22.06
C GLU A 97 -2.58 3.65 -21.76
N VAL A 98 -2.56 4.03 -20.48
CA VAL A 98 -2.72 5.43 -20.06
C VAL A 98 -1.47 6.26 -20.35
N LEU A 99 -0.27 5.71 -20.14
CA LEU A 99 0.97 6.49 -20.18
C LEU A 99 1.73 6.43 -21.51
N LEU A 100 1.65 5.32 -22.27
CA LEU A 100 2.43 5.16 -23.52
C LEU A 100 2.25 6.29 -24.56
N PRO A 101 1.06 6.88 -24.76
CA PRO A 101 0.89 7.90 -25.80
C PRO A 101 1.74 9.14 -25.54
N THR A 102 1.63 9.72 -24.34
CA THR A 102 2.39 10.90 -23.90
C THR A 102 2.30 11.00 -22.37
N PRO A 103 3.32 10.50 -21.63
CA PRO A 103 3.33 10.58 -20.18
C PRO A 103 3.23 12.03 -19.69
N SER A 104 2.43 12.27 -18.65
CA SER A 104 2.29 13.59 -18.03
C SER A 104 2.02 13.48 -16.53
N PRO A 105 2.32 14.54 -15.75
CA PRO A 105 2.04 14.59 -14.31
C PRO A 105 0.58 14.24 -13.95
N ASP A 106 -0.39 14.74 -14.73
CA ASP A 106 -1.81 14.46 -14.47
C ASP A 106 -2.20 13.03 -14.82
N LEU A 107 -1.56 12.42 -15.82
CA LEU A 107 -1.75 11.00 -16.11
C LEU A 107 -1.11 10.11 -15.04
N LEU A 108 0.03 10.49 -14.45
CA LEU A 108 0.59 9.78 -13.29
C LEU A 108 -0.37 9.80 -12.11
N GLN A 109 -0.98 10.96 -11.83
CA GLN A 109 -1.99 11.11 -10.78
C GLN A 109 -3.21 10.20 -11.05
N ARG A 110 -3.70 10.16 -12.29
CA ARG A 110 -4.79 9.27 -12.68
C ARG A 110 -4.43 7.79 -12.49
N VAL A 111 -3.26 7.37 -12.93
CA VAL A 111 -2.79 5.98 -12.80
C VAL A 111 -2.78 5.52 -11.35
N ILE A 112 -2.31 6.35 -10.42
CA ILE A 112 -2.26 5.96 -9.01
C ILE A 112 -3.64 5.98 -8.33
N GLU A 113 -4.56 6.85 -8.75
CA GLU A 113 -5.96 6.83 -8.30
C GLU A 113 -6.70 5.59 -8.80
N ASP A 114 -6.48 5.22 -10.05
CA ASP A 114 -7.04 4.01 -10.65
C ASP A 114 -6.47 2.74 -10.00
N ALA A 115 -5.17 2.70 -9.70
CA ALA A 115 -4.52 1.58 -8.99
C ALA A 115 -5.09 1.36 -7.58
N ASP A 116 -5.25 2.44 -6.80
CA ASP A 116 -5.86 2.41 -5.46
C ASP A 116 -7.31 1.90 -5.53
N GLY A 117 -8.09 2.42 -6.48
CA GLY A 117 -9.45 1.94 -6.74
C GLY A 117 -9.51 0.47 -7.16
N PHE A 118 -8.56 0.01 -7.99
CA PHE A 118 -8.51 -1.36 -8.46
C PHE A 118 -8.15 -2.33 -7.34
N ALA A 119 -7.17 -1.99 -6.50
CA ALA A 119 -6.76 -2.81 -5.36
C ALA A 119 -7.92 -3.03 -4.37
N GLU A 120 -8.68 -1.97 -4.06
CA GLU A 120 -9.87 -2.06 -3.20
C GLU A 120 -10.99 -2.89 -3.86
N ALA A 121 -11.27 -2.68 -5.15
CA ALA A 121 -12.29 -3.45 -5.87
C ALA A 121 -11.93 -4.94 -5.98
N ALA A 122 -10.67 -5.26 -6.25
CA ALA A 122 -10.17 -6.63 -6.29
C ALA A 122 -10.23 -7.29 -4.91
N THR A 123 -9.86 -6.55 -3.84
CA THR A 123 -10.03 -7.01 -2.45
C THR A 123 -11.49 -7.36 -2.17
N ALA A 124 -12.43 -6.44 -2.43
CA ALA A 124 -13.85 -6.67 -2.18
C ALA A 124 -14.43 -7.84 -2.96
N LYS A 125 -13.96 -8.06 -4.20
CA LYS A 125 -14.39 -9.18 -5.05
C LYS A 125 -13.92 -10.54 -4.53
N HIS A 126 -12.75 -10.59 -3.90
CA HIS A 126 -12.08 -11.83 -3.51
C HIS A 126 -12.07 -12.09 -2.00
N LEU A 127 -12.60 -11.16 -1.19
CA LEU A 127 -12.77 -11.32 0.24
C LEU A 127 -13.68 -12.50 0.53
N ASP A 128 -13.19 -13.46 1.32
CA ASP A 128 -14.01 -14.55 1.82
C ASP A 128 -15.02 -13.98 2.83
N PRO A 129 -16.35 -14.16 2.63
CA PRO A 129 -17.37 -13.70 3.59
C PRO A 129 -17.20 -14.29 4.99
N ALA A 130 -16.51 -15.43 5.14
CA ALA A 130 -16.19 -16.02 6.43
C ALA A 130 -14.96 -15.38 7.11
N SER A 131 -14.27 -14.45 6.44
CA SER A 131 -13.13 -13.73 7.03
C SER A 131 -13.58 -12.90 8.23
N PRO A 132 -12.89 -13.00 9.38
CA PRO A 132 -13.20 -12.16 10.52
C PRO A 132 -12.87 -10.68 10.21
N PRO A 133 -13.41 -9.72 10.98
CA PRO A 133 -12.96 -8.34 10.87
C PRO A 133 -11.47 -8.22 11.22
N VAL A 134 -10.75 -7.36 10.50
CA VAL A 134 -9.37 -7.01 10.86
C VAL A 134 -9.32 -6.26 12.19
N ALA A 135 -8.23 -6.40 12.92
CA ALA A 135 -7.97 -5.67 14.17
C ALA A 135 -7.60 -4.19 13.94
N CYS A 136 -7.39 -3.79 12.68
CA CYS A 136 -7.14 -2.40 12.30
C CYS A 136 -8.37 -1.55 12.57
N SER A 137 -8.16 -0.43 13.28
CA SER A 137 -9.20 0.55 13.59
C SER A 137 -8.63 1.96 13.50
N THR A 138 -9.51 2.96 13.50
CA THR A 138 -9.13 4.36 13.57
C THR A 138 -8.22 4.61 14.78
N GLY A 139 -7.06 5.24 14.55
CA GLY A 139 -6.03 5.46 15.57
C GLY A 139 -5.02 4.32 15.74
N CYS A 140 -5.15 3.22 15.00
CA CYS A 140 -4.12 2.18 14.95
C CYS A 140 -2.85 2.70 14.25
N SER A 141 -1.72 2.62 14.95
CA SER A 141 -0.42 3.18 14.51
C SER A 141 0.74 2.17 14.54
N HIS A 142 0.44 0.88 14.68
CA HIS A 142 1.48 -0.14 14.89
C HIS A 142 2.39 -0.33 13.67
N CYS A 143 1.85 -0.29 12.45
CA CYS A 143 2.64 -0.38 11.21
C CYS A 143 3.41 0.92 10.89
N CYS A 144 3.06 2.05 11.51
CA CYS A 144 3.72 3.34 11.25
C CYS A 144 5.18 3.42 11.74
N TYR A 145 5.73 2.35 12.31
CA TYR A 145 7.12 2.27 12.75
C TYR A 145 7.99 1.43 11.80
N GLN A 146 7.39 0.92 10.72
CA GLN A 146 8.07 0.10 9.73
C GLN A 146 8.60 0.95 8.57
N LEU A 147 9.45 0.31 7.77
CA LEU A 147 9.91 0.84 6.50
C LEU A 147 8.82 0.61 5.45
N VAL A 148 8.51 1.63 4.65
CA VAL A 148 7.45 1.56 3.63
C VAL A 148 8.06 1.76 2.25
N SER A 149 7.82 0.82 1.35
CA SER A 149 8.17 0.94 -0.07
C SER A 149 7.06 1.60 -0.87
N VAL A 150 7.43 2.54 -1.72
CA VAL A 150 6.53 3.31 -2.57
C VAL A 150 7.10 3.48 -3.97
N SER A 151 6.22 3.68 -4.95
CA SER A 151 6.55 4.12 -6.30
C SER A 151 6.67 5.64 -6.40
N ALA A 152 7.33 6.17 -7.43
CA ALA A 152 7.40 7.60 -7.67
C ALA A 152 6.00 8.28 -7.80
N PRO A 153 5.02 7.72 -8.52
CA PRO A 153 3.67 8.29 -8.57
C PRO A 153 2.97 8.39 -7.20
N GLU A 154 3.19 7.44 -6.29
CA GLU A 154 2.68 7.53 -4.91
C GLU A 154 3.30 8.71 -4.15
N VAL A 155 4.60 8.95 -4.33
CA VAL A 155 5.30 10.10 -3.73
C VAL A 155 4.74 11.41 -4.25
N PHE A 156 4.54 11.52 -5.56
CA PHE A 156 3.97 12.71 -6.18
C PHE A 156 2.54 12.99 -5.71
N ARG A 157 1.69 11.95 -5.64
CA ARG A 157 0.33 12.06 -5.07
C ARG A 157 0.35 12.61 -3.64
N ILE A 158 1.28 12.15 -2.81
CA ILE A 158 1.44 12.66 -1.44
C ILE A 158 1.87 14.13 -1.44
N VAL A 159 2.87 14.50 -2.25
CA VAL A 159 3.34 15.89 -2.34
C VAL A 159 2.25 16.83 -2.85
N ARG A 160 1.50 16.44 -3.88
CA ARG A 160 0.33 17.18 -4.39
C ARG A 160 -0.71 17.36 -3.29
N TYR A 161 -1.04 16.29 -2.57
CA TYR A 161 -1.98 16.35 -1.45
C TYR A 161 -1.51 17.31 -0.35
N LEU A 162 -0.25 17.25 0.06
CA LEU A 162 0.28 18.15 1.09
C LEU A 162 0.23 19.60 0.63
N ARG A 163 0.66 19.89 -0.60
CA ARG A 163 0.61 21.25 -1.18
C ARG A 163 -0.81 21.79 -1.30
N ALA A 164 -1.80 20.93 -1.57
CA ALA A 164 -3.19 21.34 -1.74
C ALA A 164 -4.00 21.45 -0.43
N SER A 165 -3.63 20.67 0.61
CA SER A 165 -4.46 20.50 1.81
C SER A 165 -3.90 21.12 3.09
N THR A 166 -2.68 21.66 3.06
CA THR A 166 -2.02 22.22 4.25
C THR A 166 -1.84 23.73 4.15
N SER A 167 -2.06 24.42 5.27
CA SER A 167 -1.62 25.81 5.42
C SER A 167 -0.08 25.88 5.41
N ARG A 168 0.49 27.07 5.17
CA ARG A 168 1.94 27.27 5.20
C ARG A 168 2.60 26.75 6.48
N ILE A 169 1.98 26.99 7.63
CA ILE A 169 2.48 26.54 8.94
C ILE A 169 2.45 25.01 9.03
N GLN A 170 1.33 24.38 8.67
CA GLN A 170 1.20 22.91 8.68
C GLN A 170 2.19 22.25 7.70
N MET A 171 2.43 22.88 6.56
CA MET A 171 3.41 22.42 5.57
C MET A 171 4.83 22.46 6.16
N GLU A 172 5.22 23.55 6.80
CA GLU A 172 6.52 23.68 7.48
C GLU A 172 6.70 22.61 8.58
N GLU A 173 5.66 22.33 9.37
CA GLU A 173 5.67 21.27 10.38
C GLU A 173 5.82 19.86 9.77
N VAL A 174 5.08 19.56 8.69
CA VAL A 174 5.19 18.28 7.98
C VAL A 174 6.59 18.12 7.38
N VAL A 175 7.10 19.15 6.70
CA VAL A 175 8.46 19.15 6.12
C VAL A 175 9.51 18.94 7.22
N GLY A 176 9.38 19.61 8.36
CA GLY A 176 10.27 19.43 9.51
C GLY A 176 10.26 17.98 10.04
N ARG A 177 9.08 17.36 10.16
CA ARG A 177 8.96 15.96 10.57
C ARG A 177 9.55 14.99 9.54
N VAL A 178 9.28 15.21 8.25
CA VAL A 178 9.81 14.40 7.14
C VAL A 178 11.34 14.45 7.14
N ARG A 179 11.94 15.65 7.15
CA ARG A 179 13.40 15.81 7.16
C ARG A 179 14.06 15.23 8.41
N SER A 180 13.44 15.39 9.58
CA SER A 180 13.95 14.84 10.85
C SER A 180 13.93 13.31 10.87
N LEU A 181 12.88 12.70 10.30
CA LEU A 181 12.80 11.25 10.15
C LEU A 181 13.80 10.76 9.10
N ASP A 182 13.85 11.40 7.93
CA ASP A 182 14.77 11.06 6.84
C ASP A 182 16.23 11.06 7.32
N LYS A 183 16.66 12.12 8.02
CA LYS A 183 18.00 12.18 8.63
C LYS A 183 18.31 10.99 9.55
N ALA A 184 17.29 10.45 10.22
CA ALA A 184 17.45 9.32 11.12
C ALA A 184 17.38 7.95 10.41
N THR A 185 16.64 7.84 9.30
CA THR A 185 16.28 6.55 8.69
C THR A 185 16.85 6.30 7.30
N ARG A 186 17.38 7.31 6.61
CA ARG A 186 17.91 7.17 5.25
C ARG A 186 18.98 6.08 5.18
N GLY A 187 18.87 5.20 4.19
CA GLY A 187 19.82 4.10 3.97
C GLY A 187 19.79 2.99 5.02
N THR A 188 18.90 3.06 6.01
CA THR A 188 18.81 2.02 7.06
C THR A 188 18.13 0.76 6.53
N SER A 189 18.55 -0.40 7.03
CA SER A 189 17.90 -1.68 6.73
C SER A 189 16.54 -1.79 7.41
N LEU A 190 15.69 -2.73 6.97
CA LEU A 190 14.40 -3.00 7.64
C LEU A 190 14.57 -3.28 9.13
N LYS A 191 15.59 -4.07 9.51
CA LYS A 191 15.90 -4.40 10.91
C LYS A 191 16.36 -3.17 11.68
N ALA A 192 17.20 -2.32 11.08
CA ALA A 192 17.67 -1.10 11.71
C ALA A 192 16.54 -0.07 11.89
N ARG A 193 15.64 0.05 10.90
CA ARG A 193 14.50 0.97 10.93
C ARG A 193 13.61 0.79 12.15
N VAL A 194 13.39 -0.46 12.55
CA VAL A 194 12.59 -0.82 13.73
C VAL A 194 13.24 -0.33 15.03
N ASN A 195 14.58 -0.30 15.10
CA ASN A 195 15.31 0.08 16.31
C ASN A 195 15.41 1.58 16.54
N ILE A 196 15.13 2.39 15.52
CA ILE A 196 15.09 3.86 15.64
C ILE A 196 13.91 4.35 16.50
N LYS A 197 12.86 3.53 16.65
CA LYS A 197 11.65 3.82 17.45
C LYS A 197 10.94 5.14 17.14
N LYS A 198 11.24 5.77 16.00
CA LYS A 198 10.50 6.93 15.49
C LYS A 198 9.33 6.48 14.58
N PRO A 199 8.13 7.03 14.77
CA PRO A 199 7.00 6.78 13.87
C PRO A 199 7.22 7.44 12.51
N CYS A 200 6.37 7.09 11.55
CA CYS A 200 6.23 7.74 10.25
C CYS A 200 5.99 9.23 10.43
N ALA A 201 6.57 10.05 9.55
CA ALA A 201 6.47 11.50 9.61
C ALA A 201 5.03 12.02 9.47
N PHE A 202 4.12 11.22 8.90
CA PHE A 202 2.70 11.57 8.73
C PHE A 202 1.80 11.07 9.86
N LEU A 203 2.36 10.49 10.93
CA LEU A 203 1.59 10.15 12.12
C LEU A 203 1.41 11.41 12.98
N SER A 204 0.17 11.80 13.25
CA SER A 204 -0.15 12.89 14.18
C SER A 204 0.12 12.46 15.64
N ALA A 205 0.19 13.44 16.54
CA ALA A 205 0.30 13.18 17.97
C ALA A 205 -0.86 12.33 18.51
N ASP A 206 -2.05 12.47 17.94
CA ASP A 206 -3.25 11.71 18.29
C ASP A 206 -3.26 10.28 17.69
N GLY A 207 -2.20 9.86 17.00
CA GLY A 207 -2.08 8.51 16.43
C GLY A 207 -2.77 8.32 15.08
N CYS A 208 -3.14 9.41 14.41
CA CYS A 208 -3.88 9.39 13.14
C CYS A 208 -2.93 9.69 11.98
N CYS A 209 -3.15 9.05 10.83
CA CYS A 209 -2.35 9.37 9.64
C CYS A 209 -2.90 10.64 8.99
N THR A 210 -2.07 11.67 8.87
CA THR A 210 -2.46 12.95 8.27
C THR A 210 -2.60 12.89 6.76
N ILE A 211 -2.10 11.83 6.12
CA ILE A 211 -2.24 11.58 4.68
C ILE A 211 -3.18 10.40 4.39
N TYR A 212 -4.15 10.11 5.27
CA TYR A 212 -5.01 8.92 5.16
C TYR A 212 -5.60 8.71 3.76
N ALA A 213 -6.10 9.79 3.15
CA ALA A 213 -6.75 9.78 1.83
C ALA A 213 -5.82 9.46 0.64
N VAL A 214 -4.50 9.57 0.84
CA VAL A 214 -3.48 9.31 -0.16
C VAL A 214 -2.39 8.38 0.39
N ARG A 215 -2.77 7.49 1.31
CA ARG A 215 -1.86 6.50 1.87
C ARG A 215 -1.28 5.64 0.74
N PRO A 216 0.03 5.34 0.77
CA PRO A 216 0.61 4.40 -0.17
C PRO A 216 -0.12 3.06 -0.18
N LEU A 217 -0.12 2.37 -1.32
CA LEU A 217 -0.68 1.05 -1.51
C LEU A 217 -0.12 0.07 -0.47
N ALA A 218 1.19 0.14 -0.17
CA ALA A 218 1.83 -0.67 0.87
C ALA A 218 1.23 -0.43 2.28
N CYS A 219 0.80 0.80 2.59
CA CYS A 219 0.16 1.13 3.85
C CYS A 219 -1.30 0.65 3.90
N SER A 220 -2.00 0.71 2.78
CA SER A 220 -3.40 0.27 2.64
C SER A 220 -3.55 -1.25 2.56
N GLU A 221 -2.54 -1.94 2.00
CA GLU A 221 -2.39 -3.40 1.97
C GLU A 221 -2.32 -3.99 3.38
N PHE A 222 -1.50 -3.36 4.22
CA PHE A 222 -1.00 -3.98 5.44
C PHE A 222 -2.02 -3.95 6.59
N THR A 223 -2.83 -5.00 6.67
CA THR A 223 -3.83 -5.22 7.72
C THR A 223 -3.49 -6.45 8.56
N SER A 224 -4.06 -6.58 9.76
CA SER A 224 -3.90 -7.81 10.56
C SER A 224 -5.14 -8.15 11.36
N TYR A 225 -5.36 -9.44 11.59
CA TYR A 225 -6.39 -9.94 12.52
C TYR A 225 -5.96 -9.93 13.99
N ASP A 226 -4.67 -9.77 14.31
CA ASP A 226 -4.16 -9.83 15.69
C ASP A 226 -3.41 -8.54 16.09
N VAL A 227 -4.06 -7.70 16.90
CA VAL A 227 -3.45 -6.48 17.45
C VAL A 227 -2.24 -6.77 18.35
N GLN A 228 -2.18 -7.92 19.02
CA GLN A 228 -1.04 -8.29 19.85
C GLN A 228 0.17 -8.63 18.98
N ALA A 229 -0.04 -9.28 17.83
CA ALA A 229 1.00 -9.45 16.82
C ALA A 229 1.49 -8.09 16.29
N CYS A 230 0.58 -7.14 16.02
CA CYS A 230 0.95 -5.77 15.65
C CYS A 230 1.79 -5.08 16.74
N LYS A 231 1.40 -5.18 18.02
CA LYS A 231 2.16 -4.62 19.15
C LYS A 231 3.54 -5.23 19.29
N ARG A 232 3.67 -6.56 19.13
CA ARG A 232 4.96 -7.25 19.11
C ARG A 232 5.83 -6.73 17.96
N GLY A 233 5.29 -6.71 16.75
CA GLY A 233 6.04 -6.29 15.57
C GLY A 233 6.41 -4.81 15.55
N LYS A 234 5.62 -3.92 16.17
CA LYS A 234 6.05 -2.53 16.44
C LYS A 234 7.35 -2.49 17.26
N ARG A 235 7.53 -3.41 18.22
CA ARG A 235 8.73 -3.45 19.08
C ARG A 235 9.92 -4.11 18.41
N ILE A 236 9.74 -5.24 17.73
CA ILE A 236 10.84 -6.09 17.25
C ILE A 236 10.90 -6.26 15.73
N GLY A 237 10.01 -5.60 15.00
CA GLY A 237 9.86 -5.70 13.56
C GLY A 237 8.83 -6.75 13.16
N PHE A 238 8.19 -6.55 12.01
CA PHE A 238 7.32 -7.58 11.43
C PHE A 238 8.18 -8.67 10.80
N LYS A 239 8.10 -9.86 11.40
CA LYS A 239 8.78 -11.06 10.88
C LYS A 239 7.89 -11.70 9.81
N PRO A 240 8.49 -12.37 8.79
CA PRO A 240 7.75 -13.25 7.90
C PRO A 240 6.87 -14.21 8.72
N PHE A 241 5.60 -14.36 8.32
CA PHE A 241 4.59 -15.19 9.01
C PHE A 241 4.23 -14.79 10.44
N GLY A 242 4.79 -13.70 10.98
CA GLY A 242 4.52 -13.21 12.33
C GLY A 242 3.22 -12.40 12.47
N LEU A 243 2.58 -12.10 11.35
CA LEU A 243 1.30 -11.41 11.26
C LEU A 243 0.35 -12.21 10.38
N ILE A 244 -0.90 -12.32 10.83
CA ILE A 244 -1.98 -12.89 10.03
C ILE A 244 -2.67 -11.73 9.33
N HIS A 245 -2.54 -11.68 8.02
CA HIS A 245 -3.08 -10.64 7.14
C HIS A 245 -4.45 -11.05 6.58
N GLU A 246 -5.27 -10.07 6.22
CA GLU A 246 -6.41 -10.31 5.33
C GLU A 246 -5.85 -10.71 3.96
N LYS A 247 -6.13 -11.95 3.54
CA LYS A 247 -5.45 -12.62 2.43
C LYS A 247 -5.84 -12.02 1.08
N ALA A 248 -7.12 -11.68 0.89
CA ALA A 248 -7.58 -11.10 -0.38
C ALA A 248 -6.94 -9.72 -0.61
N ARG A 249 -6.87 -8.89 0.44
CA ARG A 249 -6.21 -7.58 0.44
C ARG A 249 -4.74 -7.71 0.15
N MET A 250 -4.04 -8.63 0.83
CA MET A 250 -2.62 -8.88 0.58
C MET A 250 -2.37 -9.25 -0.89
N ILE A 251 -3.11 -10.22 -1.44
CA ILE A 251 -2.95 -10.65 -2.85
C ILE A 251 -3.24 -9.50 -3.81
N ALA A 252 -4.38 -8.82 -3.63
CA ALA A 252 -4.84 -7.76 -4.53
C ALA A 252 -3.86 -6.59 -4.56
N PHE A 253 -3.52 -6.02 -3.40
CA PHE A 253 -2.63 -4.87 -3.34
C PHE A 253 -1.21 -5.22 -3.79
N ASN A 254 -0.69 -6.38 -3.43
CA ASN A 254 0.64 -6.78 -3.86
C ASN A 254 0.72 -6.96 -5.39
N ALA A 255 -0.29 -7.60 -5.99
CA ALA A 255 -0.40 -7.73 -7.44
C ALA A 255 -0.52 -6.39 -8.17
N VAL A 256 -1.37 -5.48 -7.66
CA VAL A 256 -1.52 -4.13 -8.21
C VAL A 256 -0.20 -3.35 -8.12
N ARG A 257 0.51 -3.45 -7.00
CA ARG A 257 1.80 -2.78 -6.82
C ARG A 257 2.86 -3.27 -7.81
N GLN A 258 2.92 -4.58 -8.05
CA GLN A 258 3.81 -5.16 -9.07
C GLN A 258 3.41 -4.71 -10.47
N GLY A 259 2.12 -4.79 -10.82
CA GLY A 259 1.64 -4.37 -12.14
C GLY A 259 1.84 -2.87 -12.40
N LEU A 260 1.71 -2.03 -11.36
CA LEU A 260 2.03 -0.61 -11.42
C LEU A 260 3.51 -0.41 -11.78
N GLN A 261 4.43 -1.10 -11.09
CA GLN A 261 5.86 -0.99 -11.38
C GLN A 261 6.21 -1.47 -12.79
N ASP A 262 5.68 -2.62 -13.22
CA ASP A 262 5.93 -3.15 -14.58
C ASP A 262 5.40 -2.20 -15.66
N GLY A 263 4.18 -1.69 -15.48
CA GLY A 263 3.56 -0.78 -16.43
C GLY A 263 4.31 0.54 -16.54
N LEU A 264 4.83 1.06 -15.43
CA LEU A 264 5.72 2.24 -15.43
C LEU A 264 7.02 1.93 -16.17
N ALA A 265 7.66 0.79 -15.92
CA ALA A 265 8.91 0.41 -16.58
C ALA A 265 8.75 0.31 -18.11
N ILE A 266 7.56 -0.08 -18.60
CA ILE A 266 7.23 -0.10 -20.03
C ILE A 266 6.96 1.31 -20.57
N ALA A 267 6.16 2.10 -19.85
CA ALA A 267 5.64 3.37 -20.38
C ALA A 267 6.60 4.56 -20.24
N VAL A 268 7.52 4.51 -19.27
CA VAL A 268 8.51 5.56 -19.00
C VAL A 268 9.89 4.94 -18.76
N PRO A 269 10.50 4.30 -19.78
CA PRO A 269 11.71 3.48 -19.61
C PRO A 269 12.94 4.27 -19.16
N GLU A 270 13.00 5.56 -19.42
CA GLU A 270 14.08 6.44 -18.96
C GLU A 270 13.95 6.85 -17.49
N ALA A 271 12.75 6.70 -16.90
CA ALA A 271 12.48 7.09 -15.53
C ALA A 271 12.88 5.99 -14.54
N ASP A 272 13.38 6.40 -13.36
CA ASP A 272 13.71 5.46 -12.30
C ASP A 272 12.46 4.89 -11.63
N THR A 273 12.09 3.66 -11.99
CA THR A 273 10.90 2.96 -11.49
C THR A 273 11.17 2.03 -10.30
N ASN A 274 12.36 2.11 -9.70
CA ASN A 274 12.71 1.31 -8.53
C ASN A 274 11.86 1.66 -7.30
N TRP A 275 11.74 0.71 -6.37
CA TRP A 275 11.06 0.94 -5.10
C TRP A 275 11.82 1.96 -4.25
N LEU A 276 11.11 2.99 -3.80
CA LEU A 276 11.63 4.07 -2.98
C LEU A 276 11.24 3.87 -1.51
N GLU A 277 12.05 4.38 -0.58
CA GLU A 277 11.64 4.52 0.82
C GLU A 277 10.80 5.79 0.97
N LEU A 278 9.60 5.63 1.55
CA LEU A 278 8.59 6.69 1.65
C LEU A 278 9.14 8.02 2.19
N THR A 279 9.87 7.99 3.31
CA THR A 279 10.32 9.20 3.98
C THR A 279 11.36 9.94 3.15
N ALA A 280 12.38 9.21 2.68
CA ALA A 280 13.46 9.71 1.86
C ALA A 280 12.94 10.29 0.54
N ALA A 281 12.02 9.58 -0.11
CA ALA A 281 11.45 10.00 -1.39
C ALA A 281 10.56 11.23 -1.26
N VAL A 282 9.68 11.29 -0.25
CA VAL A 282 8.87 12.48 -0.01
C VAL A 282 9.76 13.68 0.37
N SER A 283 10.79 13.48 1.20
CA SER A 283 11.75 14.56 1.50
C SER A 283 12.40 15.11 0.23
N THR A 284 12.88 14.22 -0.65
CA THR A 284 13.49 14.60 -1.93
C THR A 284 12.51 15.35 -2.84
N ALA A 285 11.29 14.85 -3.00
CA ALA A 285 10.30 15.47 -3.87
C ALA A 285 9.79 16.83 -3.34
N LEU A 286 9.75 17.02 -2.03
CA LEU A 286 9.38 18.30 -1.40
C LEU A 286 10.41 19.41 -1.66
N ASP A 287 11.69 19.05 -1.73
CA ASP A 287 12.80 19.99 -1.99
C ASP A 287 13.00 20.29 -3.48
N HIS A 288 12.30 19.56 -4.36
CA HIS A 288 12.36 19.74 -5.79
C HIS A 288 11.22 20.63 -6.31
N ALA A 289 11.53 21.56 -7.21
CA ALA A 289 10.55 22.51 -7.75
C ALA A 289 9.46 21.81 -8.59
N ALA A 290 9.89 20.95 -9.54
CA ALA A 290 9.02 20.23 -10.46
C ALA A 290 9.37 18.72 -10.52
N PRO A 291 9.18 17.97 -9.42
CA PRO A 291 9.67 16.58 -9.31
C PRO A 291 9.01 15.63 -10.31
N GLU A 292 7.72 15.82 -10.61
CA GLU A 292 6.98 14.99 -11.57
C GLU A 292 7.57 15.13 -12.98
N GLN A 293 7.81 16.36 -13.43
CA GLN A 293 8.37 16.63 -14.75
C GLN A 293 9.82 16.14 -14.88
N ALA A 294 10.65 16.40 -13.87
CA ALA A 294 12.05 15.96 -13.86
C ALA A 294 12.15 14.43 -13.97
N TRP A 295 11.38 13.71 -13.16
CA TRP A 295 11.33 12.25 -13.19
C TRP A 295 10.82 11.71 -14.53
N LEU A 296 9.77 12.32 -15.10
CA LEU A 296 9.26 11.95 -16.42
C LEU A 296 10.25 12.21 -17.56
N SER A 297 11.14 13.20 -17.42
CA SER A 297 12.22 13.46 -18.38
C SER A 297 13.44 12.53 -18.22
N GLY A 298 13.39 11.56 -17.32
CA GLY A 298 14.48 10.63 -17.04
C GLY A 298 15.52 11.14 -16.05
N GLU A 299 15.28 12.29 -15.39
CA GLU A 299 16.17 12.76 -14.33
C GLU A 299 16.04 11.83 -13.11
N ASN A 300 17.16 11.29 -12.65
CA ASN A 300 17.20 10.41 -11.48
C ASN A 300 17.18 11.20 -10.17
N ILE A 301 16.08 11.92 -9.93
CA ILE A 301 15.90 12.73 -8.72
C ILE A 301 15.90 11.86 -7.45
N PHE A 302 15.59 10.56 -7.56
CA PHE A 302 15.46 9.63 -6.43
C PHE A 302 16.67 8.72 -6.19
N ALA A 303 17.82 8.99 -6.83
CA ALA A 303 19.02 8.15 -6.76
C ALA A 303 19.48 7.79 -5.33
N LYS A 304 19.16 8.63 -4.33
CA LYS A 304 19.53 8.43 -2.92
C LYS A 304 18.36 8.02 -2.02
N SER A 305 17.19 7.75 -2.59
CA SER A 305 15.92 7.53 -1.88
C SER A 305 15.37 6.11 -2.08
N HIS A 306 16.16 5.22 -2.69
CA HIS A 306 15.81 3.81 -2.86
C HIS A 306 15.63 3.09 -1.53
N LEU A 307 14.73 2.11 -1.54
CA LEU A 307 14.61 1.15 -0.46
C LEU A 307 15.93 0.39 -0.32
N SER A 308 16.56 0.42 0.86
CA SER A 308 17.76 -0.39 1.10
C SER A 308 17.42 -1.88 0.94
N GLN A 309 17.90 -2.50 -0.13
CA GLN A 309 17.87 -3.96 -0.32
C GLN A 309 18.93 -4.63 0.56
N SER A 310 18.89 -4.40 1.87
CA SER A 310 19.74 -5.14 2.81
C SER A 310 18.92 -6.25 3.48
N GLY A 311 18.67 -7.29 2.69
CA GLY A 311 17.90 -8.48 3.10
C GLY A 311 18.26 -9.74 2.32
N ASN A 312 19.52 -9.90 1.89
CA ASN A 312 20.11 -11.20 1.58
C ASN A 312 21.64 -11.08 1.56
N ARG A 313 22.25 -11.28 2.73
CA ARG A 313 23.60 -11.80 2.91
C ARG A 313 23.59 -12.66 4.16
#